data_AF-A0A014NYB2-F1
#
_entry.id   AF-A0A014NYB2-F1
#
_cell.length_a   1.000
_cell.length_b   1.000
_cell.length_c   1.000
_cell.angle_alpha   90.00
_cell.angle_beta   90.00
_cell.angle_gamma   90.00
#
_symmetry.space_group_name_H-M   'P 1'
#
loop_
_entity.id
_entity.type
_entity.pdbx_description
1 polymer ?
#
loop_
_entity_poly.entity_id
_entity_poly.type
_entity_poly.pdbx_seq_one_letter_code
_entity_poly.pdbx_strand_id
1 'polypeptide(L)'
;MPIECAPHVDLELTEQQARTMLAIQAKTEQLKQTLRQDPLWGTPVYLPPRGFPLKPETSEQVLAEQLPWPALLTLANCAEETAVLAQCSVKELLLYAIQICPYQHVAVLIQFLSHKEGVQASAKALSPYIRQLRDKEARIKAGARKGADKSAHTRRKQSKVPAPQDLQREADKLMASHYAKQDVAGILAKRYDVTPTTIRRKLNAAT
;
A
#
# COMPACT_ATOMS: atom_id res chain seq x y z
N MET A 1 31.63 26.37 -31.64
CA MET A 1 31.90 27.34 -30.56
C MET A 1 32.02 26.55 -29.27
N PRO A 2 33.15 26.65 -28.55
CA PRO A 2 33.33 25.94 -27.29
C PRO A 2 32.51 26.62 -26.19
N ILE A 3 31.86 25.83 -25.35
CA ILE A 3 31.11 26.31 -24.19
C ILE A 3 32.12 26.66 -23.11
N GLU A 4 32.44 27.95 -22.98
CA GLU A 4 33.10 28.51 -21.81
C GLU A 4 32.09 28.55 -20.65
N CYS A 5 32.08 27.52 -19.80
CA CYS A 5 31.45 27.59 -18.48
C CYS A 5 32.15 26.63 -17.51
N ALA A 6 32.75 27.23 -16.48
CA ALA A 6 33.34 26.70 -15.25
C ALA A 6 34.84 26.34 -15.29
N PRO A 7 35.64 26.85 -14.32
CA PRO A 7 37.06 26.57 -14.22
C PRO A 7 37.27 25.09 -13.94
N HIS A 8 38.24 24.53 -14.65
CA HIS A 8 38.84 23.22 -14.41
C HIS A 8 39.18 23.08 -12.92
N VAL A 9 38.34 22.37 -12.18
CA VAL A 9 38.82 21.65 -11.02
C VAL A 9 39.08 20.25 -11.55
N ASP A 10 40.35 19.92 -11.74
CA ASP A 10 40.82 18.53 -11.83
C ASP A 10 40.59 17.88 -10.46
N LEU A 11 39.33 17.76 -10.06
CA LEU A 11 38.90 16.88 -8.99
C LEU A 11 38.93 15.50 -9.64
N GLU A 12 39.99 14.74 -9.32
CA GLU A 12 39.95 13.29 -9.54
C GLU A 12 38.64 12.78 -8.93
N LEU A 13 37.69 12.45 -9.81
CA LEU A 13 36.43 11.84 -9.41
C LEU A 13 36.80 10.58 -8.67
N THR A 14 36.43 10.50 -7.39
CA THR A 14 36.57 9.26 -6.65
C THR A 14 35.89 8.14 -7.44
N GLU A 15 36.40 6.91 -7.36
CA GLU A 15 35.79 5.77 -8.05
C GLU A 15 34.27 5.69 -7.79
N GLN A 16 33.86 6.04 -6.55
CA GLN A 16 32.47 6.07 -6.15
C GLN A 16 31.65 7.14 -6.86
N GLN A 17 32.19 8.35 -7.04
CA GLN A 17 31.51 9.42 -7.77
C GLN A 17 31.40 9.08 -9.26
N ALA A 18 32.46 8.51 -9.86
CA ALA A 18 32.43 8.05 -11.24
C ALA A 18 31.36 6.97 -11.47
N ARG A 19 31.29 5.97 -10.59
CA ARG A 19 30.22 4.94 -10.60
C ARG A 19 28.83 5.57 -10.46
N THR A 20 28.68 6.53 -9.55
CA THR A 20 27.41 7.22 -9.31
C THR A 20 26.95 7.99 -10.55
N MET A 21 27.86 8.73 -11.19
CA MET A 21 27.59 9.47 -12.42
C MET A 21 27.16 8.54 -13.57
N LEU A 22 27.89 7.43 -13.77
CA LEU A 22 27.54 6.43 -14.79
C LEU A 22 26.20 5.77 -14.52
N ALA A 23 25.90 5.47 -13.26
CA ALA A 23 24.60 4.92 -12.87
C ALA A 23 23.45 5.90 -13.16
N ILE A 24 23.64 7.20 -12.83
CA ILE A 24 22.65 8.25 -13.13
C ILE A 24 22.40 8.29 -14.63
N GLN A 25 23.44 8.35 -15.45
CA GLN A 25 23.31 8.38 -16.91
C GLN A 25 22.56 7.15 -17.42
N ALA A 26 22.98 5.94 -17.04
CA ALA A 26 22.37 4.70 -17.50
C ALA A 26 20.87 4.62 -17.15
N LYS A 27 20.51 4.98 -15.92
CA LYS A 27 19.12 4.89 -15.46
C LYS A 27 18.22 5.97 -16.01
N THR A 28 18.71 7.19 -16.11
CA THR A 28 17.92 8.29 -16.71
C THR A 28 17.67 8.05 -18.19
N GLU A 29 18.64 7.49 -18.93
CA GLU A 29 18.42 7.08 -20.33
C GLU A 29 17.45 5.91 -20.46
N GLN A 30 17.57 4.88 -19.60
CA GLN A 30 16.62 3.77 -19.57
C GLN A 30 15.19 4.25 -19.29
N LEU A 31 15.02 5.14 -18.32
CA LEU A 31 13.72 5.72 -17.99
C LEU A 31 13.18 6.55 -19.16
N LYS A 32 14.02 7.38 -19.78
CA LYS A 32 13.65 8.19 -20.94
C LYS A 32 13.12 7.32 -22.08
N GLN A 33 13.81 6.21 -22.41
CA GLN A 33 13.34 5.24 -23.41
C GLN A 33 11.97 4.65 -23.07
N THR A 34 11.73 4.38 -21.79
CA THR A 34 10.44 3.87 -21.30
C THR A 34 9.34 4.94 -21.47
N LEU A 35 9.64 6.19 -21.13
CA LEU A 35 8.72 7.33 -21.29
C LEU A 35 8.39 7.63 -22.74
N ARG A 36 9.24 7.30 -23.72
CA ARG A 36 8.89 7.43 -25.14
C ARG A 36 7.69 6.57 -25.54
N GLN A 37 7.48 5.45 -24.85
CA GLN A 37 6.36 4.53 -25.12
C GLN A 37 5.10 4.88 -24.33
N ASP A 38 5.20 5.85 -23.41
CA ASP A 38 4.08 6.28 -22.58
C ASP A 38 3.11 7.16 -23.39
N PRO A 39 1.78 7.00 -23.24
CA PRO A 39 0.80 7.77 -24.02
C PRO A 39 0.87 9.29 -23.81
N LEU A 40 1.32 9.76 -22.65
CA LEU A 40 1.45 11.17 -22.33
C LEU A 40 2.85 11.68 -22.72
N TRP A 41 3.89 10.97 -22.29
CA TRP A 41 5.28 11.42 -22.48
C TRP A 41 5.85 11.12 -23.88
N GLY A 42 5.28 10.17 -24.61
CA GLY A 42 5.59 9.85 -26.00
C GLY A 42 4.94 10.80 -27.01
N THR A 43 4.17 11.80 -26.55
CA THR A 43 3.50 12.76 -27.43
C THR A 43 4.54 13.57 -28.23
N PRO A 44 4.40 13.68 -29.56
CA PRO A 44 5.30 14.49 -30.37
C PRO A 44 5.15 15.97 -30.01
N VAL A 45 6.28 16.66 -29.90
CA VAL A 45 6.38 18.10 -29.65
C VAL A 45 6.92 18.75 -30.89
N TYR A 46 6.13 19.66 -31.46
CA TYR A 46 6.58 20.50 -32.54
C TYR A 46 7.38 21.69 -31.97
N LEU A 47 8.70 21.61 -32.05
CA LEU A 47 9.56 22.74 -31.72
C LEU A 47 9.68 23.65 -32.94
N PRO A 48 9.49 24.98 -32.79
CA PRO A 48 9.75 25.90 -33.88
C PRO A 48 11.22 25.80 -34.28
N PRO A 49 11.54 25.90 -35.58
CA PRO A 49 12.91 25.86 -36.03
C PRO A 49 13.71 26.98 -35.37
N ARG A 50 14.89 26.66 -34.83
CA ARG A 50 15.82 27.67 -34.32
C ARG A 50 16.54 28.31 -35.51
N GLY A 51 16.29 29.61 -35.75
CA GLY A 51 16.88 30.37 -36.85
C GLY A 51 16.11 30.25 -38.17
N PHE A 52 16.77 30.54 -39.29
CA PHE A 52 16.24 30.36 -40.66
C PHE A 52 16.75 29.02 -41.22
N PRO A 53 16.00 27.91 -41.08
CA PRO A 53 16.48 26.63 -41.55
C PRO A 53 16.45 26.56 -43.09
N LEU A 54 17.54 26.09 -43.70
CA LEU A 54 17.64 25.84 -45.14
C LEU A 54 16.79 24.63 -45.60
N LYS A 55 16.39 23.77 -44.66
CA LYS A 55 15.44 22.66 -44.84
C LYS A 55 14.58 22.53 -43.59
N PRO A 56 13.28 22.25 -43.68
CA PRO A 56 12.47 21.95 -42.52
C PRO A 56 12.93 20.62 -41.91
N GLU A 57 13.88 20.67 -40.99
CA GLU A 57 14.19 19.56 -40.10
C GLU A 57 13.18 19.58 -38.95
N THR A 58 11.98 19.07 -39.23
CA THR A 58 11.10 18.60 -38.16
C THR A 58 11.68 17.30 -37.64
N SER A 59 12.70 17.39 -36.77
CA SER A 59 12.97 16.27 -35.88
C SER A 59 11.77 16.17 -34.95
N GLU A 60 10.93 15.15 -35.14
CA GLU A 60 9.86 14.84 -34.21
C GLU A 60 10.52 14.44 -32.88
N GLN A 61 10.67 15.42 -31.98
CA GLN A 61 11.08 15.17 -30.61
C GLN A 61 9.83 14.85 -29.80
N VAL A 62 9.89 13.82 -28.97
CA VAL A 62 8.80 13.52 -28.02
C VAL A 62 8.97 14.30 -26.73
N LEU A 63 7.89 14.50 -25.98
CA LEU A 63 7.91 15.24 -24.72
C LEU A 63 8.95 14.71 -23.73
N ALA A 64 9.14 13.39 -23.68
CA ALA A 64 10.17 12.73 -22.86
C ALA A 64 11.61 13.24 -23.12
N GLU A 65 11.93 13.69 -24.34
CA GLU A 65 13.25 14.23 -24.67
C GLU A 65 13.53 15.58 -24.04
N GLN A 66 12.48 16.33 -23.72
CA GLN A 66 12.60 17.66 -23.09
C GLN A 66 12.92 17.55 -21.59
N LEU A 67 12.79 16.36 -20.99
CA LEU A 67 13.05 16.17 -19.56
C LEU A 67 14.57 16.14 -19.28
N PRO A 68 15.07 17.03 -18.41
CA PRO A 68 16.45 17.01 -17.99
C PRO A 68 16.67 15.83 -17.01
N TRP A 69 17.87 15.27 -16.99
CA TRP A 69 18.23 14.14 -16.11
C TRP A 69 17.89 14.34 -14.62
N PRO A 70 17.96 15.56 -14.02
CA PRO A 70 17.57 15.76 -12.63
C PRO A 70 16.08 15.52 -12.40
N ALA A 71 15.24 15.90 -13.38
CA ALA A 71 13.80 15.63 -13.31
C ALA A 71 13.52 14.13 -13.50
N LEU A 72 14.26 13.45 -14.38
CA LEU A 72 14.12 12.00 -14.58
C LEU A 72 14.42 11.21 -13.29
N LEU A 73 15.41 11.65 -12.49
CA LEU A 73 15.72 11.02 -11.21
C LEU A 73 14.57 11.10 -10.17
N THR A 74 13.69 12.10 -10.26
CA THR A 74 12.58 12.27 -9.31
C THR A 74 11.31 11.51 -9.71
N LEU A 75 11.30 10.90 -10.90
CA LEU A 75 10.17 10.13 -11.41
C LEU A 75 10.26 8.65 -11.03
N ALA A 76 9.09 8.06 -10.77
CA ALA A 76 8.94 6.66 -10.39
C ALA A 76 9.93 6.27 -9.26
N ASN A 77 10.61 5.14 -9.42
CA ASN A 77 11.63 4.65 -8.50
C ASN A 77 13.06 4.89 -9.03
N CYS A 78 13.24 5.85 -9.94
CA CYS A 78 14.52 6.03 -10.65
C CYS A 78 15.67 6.28 -9.67
N ALA A 79 15.53 7.21 -8.72
CA ALA A 79 16.58 7.46 -7.72
C ALA A 79 16.91 6.23 -6.87
N GLU A 80 15.94 5.38 -6.54
CA GLU A 80 16.17 4.16 -5.76
C GLU A 80 16.92 3.11 -6.56
N GLU A 81 16.53 2.87 -7.80
CA GLU A 81 17.22 1.94 -8.69
C GLU A 81 18.63 2.42 -9.04
N THR A 82 18.82 3.72 -9.24
CA THR A 82 20.14 4.33 -9.48
C THR A 82 21.03 4.14 -8.26
N ALA A 83 20.51 4.34 -7.04
CA ALA A 83 21.28 4.16 -5.81
C ALA A 83 21.73 2.69 -5.63
N VAL A 84 20.86 1.72 -5.98
CA VAL A 84 21.22 0.30 -6.00
C VAL A 84 22.36 0.01 -6.98
N LEU A 85 22.29 0.55 -8.20
CA LEU A 85 23.36 0.37 -9.19
C LEU A 85 24.67 1.05 -8.77
N ALA A 86 24.59 2.23 -8.15
CA ALA A 86 25.74 2.98 -7.65
C ALA A 86 26.29 2.41 -6.33
N GLN A 87 25.64 1.43 -5.73
CA GLN A 87 25.99 0.84 -4.42
C GLN A 87 26.07 1.90 -3.30
N CYS A 88 25.16 2.87 -3.31
CA CYS A 88 25.10 3.92 -2.30
C CYS A 88 23.67 4.10 -1.77
N SER A 89 23.52 4.90 -0.72
CA SER A 89 22.19 5.30 -0.27
C SER A 89 21.55 6.32 -1.22
N VAL A 90 20.22 6.34 -1.29
CA VAL A 90 19.47 7.35 -2.07
C VAL A 90 19.82 8.77 -1.64
N LYS A 91 20.13 8.98 -0.34
CA LYS A 91 20.52 10.29 0.17
C LYS A 91 21.90 10.71 -0.38
N GLU A 92 22.89 9.82 -0.35
CA GLU A 92 24.21 10.10 -0.92
C GLU A 92 24.13 10.35 -2.42
N LEU A 93 23.34 9.55 -3.14
CA LEU A 93 23.07 9.75 -4.56
C LEU A 93 22.50 11.16 -4.83
N LEU A 94 21.45 11.57 -4.10
CA LEU A 94 20.80 12.85 -4.31
C LEU A 94 21.70 14.04 -3.93
N LEU A 95 22.51 13.91 -2.87
CA LEU A 95 23.49 14.94 -2.49
C LEU A 95 24.54 15.12 -3.59
N TYR A 96 25.06 14.02 -4.13
CA TYR A 96 25.98 14.07 -5.26
C TYR A 96 25.32 14.64 -6.52
N ALA A 97 24.10 14.20 -6.83
CA ALA A 97 23.32 14.72 -7.95
C ALA A 97 23.11 16.24 -7.86
N ILE A 98 22.80 16.78 -6.67
CA ILE A 98 22.67 18.22 -6.44
C ILE A 98 23.97 18.97 -6.74
N GLN A 99 25.13 18.40 -6.42
CA GLN A 99 26.43 19.02 -6.66
C GLN A 99 26.76 19.15 -8.16
N ILE A 100 26.37 18.16 -8.97
CA ILE A 100 26.64 18.14 -10.42
C ILE A 100 25.48 18.68 -11.27
N CYS A 101 24.35 18.99 -10.64
CA CYS A 101 23.14 19.43 -11.32
C CYS A 101 23.31 20.84 -11.91
N PRO A 102 22.87 21.09 -13.17
CA PRO A 102 22.74 22.44 -13.67
C PRO A 102 21.86 23.29 -12.73
N TYR A 103 22.30 24.51 -12.44
CA TYR A 103 21.65 25.40 -11.46
C TYR A 103 20.13 25.52 -11.66
N GLN A 104 19.69 25.58 -12.91
CA GLN A 104 18.29 25.69 -13.32
C GLN A 104 17.41 24.52 -12.82
N HIS A 105 18.00 23.36 -12.53
CA HIS A 105 17.28 22.15 -12.15
C HIS A 105 17.56 21.71 -10.71
N VAL A 106 18.45 22.40 -9.98
CA VAL A 106 18.81 22.07 -8.59
C VAL A 106 17.58 22.07 -7.68
N ALA A 107 16.67 23.03 -7.87
CA ALA A 107 15.44 23.14 -7.07
C ALA A 107 14.58 21.87 -7.14
N VAL A 108 14.54 21.18 -8.28
CA VAL A 108 13.78 19.93 -8.47
C VAL A 108 14.30 18.83 -7.56
N LEU A 109 15.63 18.66 -7.49
CA LEU A 109 16.26 17.66 -6.63
C LEU A 109 16.15 18.01 -5.14
N ILE A 110 16.32 19.28 -4.78
CA ILE A 110 16.16 19.75 -3.39
C ILE A 110 14.73 19.49 -2.92
N GLN A 111 13.73 19.88 -3.71
CA GLN A 111 12.32 19.67 -3.36
C GLN A 111 12.00 18.19 -3.17
N PHE A 112 12.54 17.32 -4.04
CA PHE A 112 12.35 15.87 -3.92
C PHE A 112 12.99 15.30 -2.63
N LEU A 113 14.21 15.72 -2.31
CA LEU A 113 14.89 15.33 -1.08
C LEU A 113 14.10 15.78 0.16
N SER A 114 13.69 17.06 0.20
CA SER A 114 12.91 17.61 1.31
C SER A 114 11.54 16.96 1.46
N HIS A 115 10.88 16.59 0.35
CA HIS A 115 9.59 15.89 0.41
C HIS A 115 9.74 14.51 1.04
N LYS A 116 10.76 13.72 0.66
CA LYS A 116 11.00 12.41 1.28
C LYS A 116 11.31 12.52 2.76
N GLU A 117 12.14 13.49 3.16
CA GLU A 117 12.44 13.73 4.57
C GLU A 117 11.19 14.20 5.34
N GLY A 118 10.37 15.08 4.75
CA GLY A 118 9.12 15.56 5.33
C GLY A 118 8.08 14.46 5.54
N VAL A 119 7.94 13.53 4.58
CA VAL A 119 7.07 12.35 4.72
C VAL A 119 7.56 11.45 5.86
N GLN A 120 8.86 11.19 5.95
CA GLN A 120 9.43 10.38 7.02
C GLN A 120 9.25 11.03 8.41
N ALA A 121 9.50 12.34 8.51
CA ALA A 121 9.28 13.09 9.74
C ALA A 121 7.80 13.07 10.18
N SER A 122 6.89 13.28 9.24
CA SER A 122 5.44 13.23 9.48
C SER A 122 4.99 11.83 9.92
N ALA A 123 5.48 10.78 9.25
CA ALA A 123 5.18 9.40 9.64
C ALA A 123 5.67 9.08 11.07
N LYS A 124 6.89 9.54 11.42
CA LYS A 124 7.45 9.37 12.76
C LYS A 124 6.63 10.13 13.82
N ALA A 125 6.20 11.35 13.52
CA ALA A 125 5.38 12.16 14.43
C ALA A 125 3.97 11.58 14.64
N LEU A 126 3.35 11.04 13.59
CA LEU A 126 1.98 10.51 13.63
C LEU A 126 1.89 9.05 14.11
N SER A 127 2.98 8.28 14.01
CA SER A 127 3.02 6.86 14.37
C SER A 127 2.48 6.56 15.79
N PRO A 128 2.85 7.30 16.85
CA PRO A 128 2.29 7.08 18.19
C PRO A 128 0.77 7.27 18.24
N TYR A 129 0.25 8.28 17.55
CA TYR A 129 -1.18 8.56 17.51
C TYR A 129 -1.96 7.47 16.77
N ILE A 130 -1.45 7.03 15.62
CA ILE A 130 -2.02 5.91 14.85
C ILE A 130 -2.05 4.63 15.71
N ARG A 131 -0.98 4.35 16.46
CA ARG A 131 -0.92 3.19 17.37
C ARG A 131 -1.99 3.28 18.46
N GLN A 132 -2.13 4.43 19.11
CA GLN A 132 -3.17 4.62 20.14
C GLN A 132 -4.59 4.44 19.59
N LEU A 133 -4.85 4.89 18.36
CA LEU A 133 -6.14 4.69 17.70
C LEU A 133 -6.40 3.20 17.42
N ARG A 134 -5.41 2.46 16.93
CA ARG A 134 -5.52 1.00 16.73
C ARG A 134 -5.76 0.27 18.05
N ASP A 135 -5.06 0.65 19.11
CA ASP A 135 -5.23 0.06 20.44
C ASP A 135 -6.62 0.38 21.02
N LYS A 136 -7.15 1.58 20.76
CA LYS A 136 -8.52 1.95 21.13
C LYS A 136 -9.55 1.11 20.36
N GLU A 137 -9.37 0.93 19.07
CA GLU A 137 -10.23 0.09 18.24
C GLU A 137 -10.24 -1.37 18.73
N ALA A 138 -9.06 -1.92 19.02
CA ALA A 138 -8.92 -3.27 19.57
C ALA A 138 -9.64 -3.41 20.91
N ARG A 139 -9.51 -2.43 21.81
CA ARG A 139 -10.24 -2.40 23.09
C ARG A 139 -11.75 -2.34 22.92
N ILE A 140 -12.26 -1.54 21.98
CA ILE A 140 -13.69 -1.47 21.68
C ILE A 140 -14.20 -2.82 21.18
N LYS A 141 -13.50 -3.43 20.21
CA LYS A 141 -13.83 -4.76 19.70
C LYS A 141 -13.82 -5.83 20.79
N ALA A 142 -12.82 -5.81 21.67
CA ALA A 142 -12.74 -6.72 22.81
C ALA A 142 -13.89 -6.49 23.82
N GLY A 143 -14.24 -5.23 24.10
CA GLY A 143 -15.37 -4.88 24.97
C GLY A 143 -16.70 -5.36 24.40
N ALA A 144 -16.93 -5.15 23.09
CA ALA A 144 -18.12 -5.62 22.40
C ALA A 144 -18.26 -7.16 22.45
N ARG A 145 -17.17 -7.90 22.22
CA ARG A 145 -17.14 -9.36 22.36
C ARG A 145 -17.49 -9.81 23.78
N LYS A 146 -16.86 -9.23 24.81
CA LYS A 146 -17.17 -9.55 26.21
C LYS A 146 -18.64 -9.26 26.55
N GLY A 147 -19.21 -8.17 26.04
CA GLY A 147 -20.63 -7.84 26.20
C GLY A 147 -21.55 -8.87 25.54
N ALA A 148 -21.23 -9.28 24.31
CA ALA A 148 -21.97 -10.30 23.58
C ALA A 148 -21.92 -11.66 24.32
N ASP A 149 -20.75 -12.07 24.82
CA ASP A 149 -20.59 -13.32 25.55
C ASP A 149 -21.37 -13.31 26.87
N LYS A 150 -21.31 -12.22 27.63
CA LYS A 150 -22.12 -12.05 28.85
C LYS A 150 -23.62 -12.12 28.55
N SER A 151 -24.08 -11.42 27.51
CA SER A 151 -25.49 -11.47 27.10
C SER A 151 -25.91 -12.86 26.61
N ALA A 152 -25.03 -13.58 25.91
CA ALA A 152 -25.29 -14.95 25.48
C ALA A 152 -25.38 -15.89 26.69
N HIS A 153 -24.50 -15.72 27.67
CA HIS A 153 -24.51 -16.51 28.91
C HIS A 153 -25.76 -16.26 29.74
N THR A 154 -26.20 -15.00 29.92
CA THR A 154 -27.45 -14.70 30.64
C THR A 154 -28.67 -15.26 29.93
N ARG A 155 -28.75 -15.13 28.60
CA ARG A 155 -29.81 -15.75 27.78
C ARG A 155 -29.83 -17.27 27.91
N ARG A 156 -28.66 -17.92 27.97
CA ARG A 156 -28.56 -19.37 28.21
C ARG A 156 -29.05 -19.75 29.62
N LYS A 157 -28.67 -19.00 30.66
CA LYS A 157 -29.09 -19.26 32.04
C LYS A 157 -30.61 -19.06 32.24
N GLN A 158 -31.20 -18.09 31.54
CA GLN A 158 -32.64 -17.79 31.60
C GLN A 158 -33.48 -18.60 30.60
N SER A 159 -32.87 -19.51 29.84
CA SER A 159 -33.59 -20.33 28.86
C SER A 159 -34.52 -21.33 29.54
N LYS A 160 -35.81 -21.30 29.20
CA LYS A 160 -36.81 -22.33 29.60
C LYS A 160 -36.46 -23.73 29.07
N VAL A 161 -35.73 -23.80 27.97
CA VAL A 161 -35.33 -25.07 27.33
C VAL A 161 -34.01 -25.56 27.93
N PRO A 162 -33.89 -26.84 28.32
CA PRO A 162 -32.67 -27.44 28.86
C PRO A 162 -31.43 -27.34 27.96
N ALA A 163 -30.30 -27.79 28.52
CA ALA A 163 -29.06 -27.91 27.78
C ALA A 163 -29.23 -28.88 26.57
N PRO A 164 -28.50 -28.68 25.46
CA PRO A 164 -28.67 -29.48 24.25
C PRO A 164 -28.49 -30.99 24.49
N GLN A 165 -27.57 -31.38 25.37
CA GLN A 165 -27.31 -32.78 25.72
C GLN A 165 -28.47 -33.43 26.48
N ASP A 166 -29.06 -32.73 27.45
CA ASP A 166 -30.21 -33.23 28.20
C ASP A 166 -31.47 -33.28 27.32
N LEU A 167 -31.63 -32.28 26.44
CA LEU A 167 -32.69 -32.27 25.45
C LEU A 167 -32.57 -33.43 24.46
N GLN A 168 -31.34 -33.79 24.06
CA GLN A 168 -31.08 -34.94 23.19
C GLN A 168 -31.42 -36.25 23.90
N ARG A 169 -31.04 -36.41 25.18
CA ARG A 169 -31.42 -37.59 25.98
C ARG A 169 -32.94 -37.75 26.11
N GLU A 170 -33.68 -36.65 26.27
CA GLU A 170 -35.15 -36.71 26.28
C GLU A 170 -35.73 -37.05 24.90
N ALA A 171 -35.14 -36.52 23.82
CA ALA A 171 -35.53 -36.87 22.46
C ALA A 171 -35.30 -38.36 22.17
N ASP A 172 -34.15 -38.91 22.58
CA ASP A 172 -33.81 -40.32 22.40
C ASP A 172 -34.75 -41.24 23.20
N LYS A 173 -35.15 -40.83 24.42
CA LYS A 173 -36.18 -41.53 25.22
C LYS A 173 -37.55 -41.53 24.54
N LEU A 174 -37.91 -40.44 23.87
CA LEU A 174 -39.18 -40.35 23.12
C LEU A 174 -39.15 -41.22 21.86
N MET A 175 -38.02 -41.24 21.14
CA MET A 175 -37.87 -42.14 19.99
C MET A 175 -37.86 -43.61 20.41
N ALA A 176 -37.25 -43.94 21.54
CA ALA A 176 -37.26 -45.29 22.12
C ALA A 176 -38.66 -45.74 22.58
N SER A 177 -39.55 -44.81 22.93
CA SER A 177 -40.95 -45.09 23.28
C SER A 177 -41.91 -45.06 22.07
N HIS A 178 -41.38 -45.29 20.86
CA HIS A 178 -42.10 -45.38 19.58
C HIS A 178 -42.73 -44.09 19.05
N TYR A 179 -42.35 -42.90 19.54
CA TYR A 179 -42.75 -41.64 18.91
C TYR A 179 -41.95 -41.37 17.63
N ALA A 180 -42.63 -40.94 16.56
CA ALA A 180 -41.97 -40.60 15.31
C ALA A 180 -41.07 -39.37 15.47
N LYS A 181 -39.89 -39.40 14.83
CA LYS A 181 -38.88 -38.31 14.88
C LYS A 181 -39.46 -36.93 14.53
N GLN A 182 -40.50 -36.88 13.69
CA GLN A 182 -41.17 -35.64 13.28
C GLN A 182 -41.98 -35.00 14.41
N ASP A 183 -42.51 -35.81 15.34
CA ASP A 183 -43.41 -35.40 16.41
C ASP A 183 -42.68 -35.05 17.72
N VAL A 184 -41.47 -35.60 17.91
CA VAL A 184 -40.64 -35.37 19.11
C VAL A 184 -40.45 -33.88 19.41
N ALA A 185 -40.18 -33.07 18.39
CA ALA A 185 -40.01 -31.63 18.56
C ALA A 185 -41.30 -30.91 19.01
N GLY A 186 -42.47 -31.39 18.58
CA GLY A 186 -43.77 -30.86 18.98
C GLY A 186 -44.16 -31.25 20.41
N ILE A 187 -43.79 -32.46 20.84
CA ILE A 187 -44.02 -32.95 22.21
C ILE A 187 -43.13 -32.19 23.20
N LEU A 188 -41.83 -32.07 22.91
CA LEU A 188 -40.90 -31.33 23.76
C LEU A 188 -41.22 -29.83 23.81
N ALA A 189 -41.71 -29.26 22.72
CA ALA A 189 -42.17 -27.87 22.66
C ALA A 189 -43.32 -27.57 23.64
N LYS A 190 -44.30 -28.48 23.72
CA LYS A 190 -45.39 -28.37 24.70
C LYS A 190 -44.89 -28.52 26.14
N ARG A 191 -43.94 -29.43 26.39
CA ARG A 191 -43.38 -29.67 27.73
C ARG A 191 -42.61 -28.48 28.30
N TYR A 192 -41.87 -27.75 27.45
CA TYR A 192 -41.08 -26.59 27.87
C TYR A 192 -41.71 -25.24 27.53
N ASP A 193 -42.97 -25.22 27.08
CA ASP A 193 -43.70 -23.99 26.72
C ASP A 193 -42.92 -23.10 25.73
N VAL A 194 -42.49 -23.71 24.62
CA VAL A 194 -41.72 -23.06 23.54
C VAL A 194 -42.19 -23.52 22.16
N THR A 195 -41.77 -22.82 21.11
CA THR A 195 -42.08 -23.22 19.73
C THR A 195 -41.29 -24.47 19.30
N PRO A 196 -41.88 -25.37 18.49
CA PRO A 196 -41.18 -26.54 17.93
C PRO A 196 -39.92 -26.18 17.13
N THR A 197 -39.90 -25.00 16.50
CA THR A 197 -38.72 -24.47 15.78
C THR A 197 -37.53 -24.22 16.70
N THR A 198 -37.77 -23.75 17.93
CA THR A 198 -36.74 -23.51 18.94
C THR A 198 -36.11 -24.83 19.42
N ILE A 199 -36.92 -25.88 19.59
CA ILE A 199 -36.46 -27.22 19.95
C ILE A 199 -35.63 -27.83 18.82
N ARG A 200 -36.12 -27.81 17.57
CA ARG A 200 -35.38 -28.29 16.39
C ARG A 200 -34.01 -27.62 16.25
N ARG A 201 -33.95 -26.30 16.42
CA ARG A 201 -32.69 -25.54 16.38
C ARG A 201 -31.70 -25.98 17.46
N LYS A 202 -32.18 -26.26 18.68
CA LYS A 202 -31.31 -26.73 19.77
C LYS A 202 -30.84 -28.18 19.57
N LEU A 203 -31.70 -29.07 19.07
CA LEU A 203 -31.32 -30.45 18.75
C LEU A 203 -30.28 -30.51 17.62
N ASN A 204 -30.44 -29.68 16.58
CA ASN A 204 -29.46 -29.56 15.49
C ASN A 204 -28.13 -28.94 15.93
N ALA A 205 -28.10 -28.22 17.05
CA ALA A 205 -26.87 -27.67 17.62
C ALA A 205 -26.19 -28.64 18.61
N ALA A 206 -26.82 -29.77 18.91
CA ALA A 206 -26.30 -30.84 19.77
C ALA A 206 -25.63 -31.97 18.96
N THR A 207 -25.81 -31.96 17.64
CA THR A 207 -25.23 -32.89 16.66
C THR A 207 -23.97 -32.28 16.06
#